data_AF-A0A822J7X3-F1
#
_entry.id   AF-A0A822J7X3-F1
#
_cell.length_a   1.000
_cell.length_b   1.000
_cell.length_c   1.000
_cell.angle_alpha   90.00
_cell.angle_beta   90.00
_cell.angle_gamma   90.00
#
_symmetry.space_group_name_H-M   'P 1'
#
loop_
_entity.id
_entity.type
_entity.pdbx_description
1 polymer ?
#
loop_
_entity_poly.entity_id
_entity_poly.type
_entity_poly.pdbx_seq_one_letter_code
_entity_poly.pdbx_strand_id
1 'polypeptide(L)'
;MTETEKKEKKAKIEPAAGIIAPGEGKRLLIEGIKKTVAPAFISVIFAVIFLYQFGNASGIPWFSVFLLVLLLSYYIQRLGYPLIGVRVKEFETKDWLYVELFTIIYFWVFWTLLLNN
;
A
#
# COMPACT_ATOMS: atom_id res chain seq x y z
N MET A 1 6.09 -13.75 -36.73
CA MET A 1 5.67 -12.52 -36.02
C MET A 1 5.90 -11.36 -36.97
N THR A 2 4.83 -10.88 -37.59
CA THR A 2 4.86 -9.79 -38.56
C THR A 2 5.06 -8.45 -37.85
N GLU A 3 5.75 -7.51 -38.49
CA GLU A 3 6.06 -6.17 -37.96
C GLU A 3 4.82 -5.39 -37.47
N THR A 4 3.65 -5.73 -37.99
CA THR A 4 2.34 -5.19 -37.61
C THR A 4 1.94 -5.51 -36.17
N GLU A 5 2.20 -6.73 -35.67
CA GLU A 5 1.88 -7.09 -34.27
C GLU A 5 2.78 -6.37 -33.25
N LYS A 6 4.02 -6.05 -33.64
CA LYS A 6 4.96 -5.30 -32.81
C LYS A 6 4.58 -3.81 -32.75
N LYS A 7 4.03 -3.27 -33.83
CA LYS A 7 3.47 -1.91 -33.87
C LYS A 7 2.18 -1.79 -33.08
N GLU A 8 1.29 -2.78 -33.06
CA GLU A 8 0.09 -2.76 -32.21
C GLU A 8 0.43 -2.88 -30.72
N LYS A 9 1.38 -3.75 -30.34
CA LYS A 9 1.83 -3.81 -28.94
C LYS A 9 2.51 -2.53 -28.49
N LYS A 10 3.31 -1.89 -29.35
CA LYS A 10 3.88 -0.57 -29.04
C LYS A 10 2.82 0.54 -29.03
N ALA A 11 1.89 0.57 -29.98
CA ALA A 11 0.83 1.57 -30.04
C ALA A 11 -0.21 1.43 -28.93
N LYS A 12 -0.35 0.24 -28.31
CA LYS A 12 -1.18 0.04 -27.12
C LYS A 12 -0.45 0.35 -25.80
N ILE A 13 0.88 0.38 -25.83
CA ILE A 13 1.73 0.81 -24.70
C ILE A 13 2.06 2.32 -24.79
N GLU A 14 2.03 2.91 -26.00
CA GLU A 14 2.35 4.32 -26.29
C GLU A 14 1.16 5.28 -26.60
N PRO A 15 -0.12 5.07 -26.21
CA PRO A 15 -1.08 6.17 -26.22
C PRO A 15 -1.25 6.81 -24.81
N ALA A 16 -0.59 6.29 -23.77
CA ALA A 16 -0.73 6.82 -22.41
C ALA A 16 0.33 7.87 -22.02
N ALA A 17 1.37 8.06 -22.84
CA ALA A 17 2.45 9.02 -22.59
C ALA A 17 2.28 10.35 -23.34
N GLY A 18 1.34 10.43 -24.29
CA GLY A 18 0.96 11.67 -24.96
C GLY A 18 -0.35 12.19 -24.38
N ILE A 19 -0.32 13.35 -23.74
CA ILE A 19 -1.46 14.04 -23.10
C ILE A 19 -1.79 13.52 -21.68
N ILE A 20 -0.81 13.57 -20.77
CA ILE A 20 -1.13 13.85 -19.36
C ILE A 20 -1.09 15.38 -19.26
N ALA A 21 -2.22 16.03 -18.98
CA ALA A 21 -2.21 17.47 -18.74
C ALA A 21 -1.17 17.78 -17.64
N PRO A 22 -0.38 18.87 -17.70
CA PRO A 22 0.70 19.13 -16.74
C PRO A 22 0.27 19.10 -15.26
N GLY A 23 -1.03 19.24 -14.98
CA GLY A 23 -1.62 19.05 -13.65
C GLY A 23 -1.91 17.60 -13.23
N GLU A 24 -2.16 16.67 -14.15
CA GLU A 24 -2.49 15.28 -13.84
C GLU A 24 -1.26 14.45 -13.47
N GLY A 25 -0.09 14.72 -14.07
CA GLY A 25 1.15 14.04 -13.71
C GLY A 25 1.56 14.33 -12.27
N LYS A 26 1.43 15.59 -11.82
CA LYS A 26 1.69 15.97 -10.42
C LYS A 26 0.75 15.27 -9.45
N ARG A 27 -0.52 15.09 -9.83
CA ARG A 27 -1.52 14.38 -9.01
C ARG A 27 -1.16 12.91 -8.84
N LEU A 28 -0.80 12.23 -9.92
CA LEU A 28 -0.38 10.82 -9.89
C LEU A 28 0.85 10.60 -9.00
N LEU A 29 1.82 11.52 -9.06
CA LEU A 29 3.00 11.48 -8.17
C LEU A 29 2.60 11.67 -6.69
N ILE A 30 1.76 12.66 -6.39
CA ILE A 30 1.28 12.91 -5.02
C ILE A 30 0.46 11.73 -4.50
N GLU A 31 -0.38 11.15 -5.35
CA GLU A 31 -1.19 9.99 -4.99
C GLU A 31 -0.32 8.76 -4.73
N GLY A 32 0.70 8.51 -5.57
CA GLY A 32 1.70 7.47 -5.34
C GLY A 32 2.43 7.65 -4.01
N ILE A 33 2.87 8.87 -3.68
CA ILE A 33 3.50 9.16 -2.38
C ILE A 33 2.54 8.85 -1.22
N LYS A 34 1.28 9.27 -1.31
CA LYS A 34 0.28 8.99 -0.27
C LYS A 34 0.03 7.50 -0.08
N LYS A 35 0.02 6.72 -1.17
CA LYS A 35 -0.09 5.25 -1.13
C LYS A 35 1.11 4.59 -0.44
N THR A 36 2.29 5.21 -0.39
CA THR A 36 3.45 4.65 0.34
C THR A 36 3.51 5.15 1.80
N VAL A 37 3.20 6.43 2.00
CA VAL A 37 3.34 7.09 3.31
C VAL A 37 2.24 6.67 4.29
N ALA A 38 0.99 6.53 3.84
CA ALA A 38 -0.09 6.18 4.75
C ALA A 38 0.05 4.77 5.36
N PRO A 39 0.40 3.71 4.59
CA PRO A 39 0.75 2.41 5.15
C PRO A 39 1.81 2.49 6.23
N ALA A 40 2.89 3.23 6.01
CA ALA A 40 3.98 3.36 6.97
C ALA A 40 3.51 3.94 8.31
N PHE A 41 2.76 5.04 8.30
CA PHE A 41 2.21 5.63 9.52
C PHE A 41 1.25 4.70 10.25
N ILE A 42 0.36 4.03 9.50
CA ILE A 42 -0.58 3.06 10.05
C ILE A 42 0.20 1.93 10.73
N SER A 43 1.20 1.35 10.05
CA SER A 43 2.03 0.28 10.58
C SER A 43 2.77 0.63 11.87
N VAL A 44 3.28 1.86 12.01
CA VAL A 44 3.94 2.30 13.26
C VAL A 44 2.93 2.31 14.41
N ILE A 45 1.72 2.83 14.19
CA ILE A 45 0.67 2.84 15.21
C ILE A 45 0.31 1.40 15.61
N PHE A 46 0.14 0.50 14.64
CA PHE A 46 -0.11 -0.91 14.90
C PHE A 46 1.03 -1.56 15.69
N ALA A 47 2.28 -1.31 15.32
CA ALA A 47 3.45 -1.89 15.99
C ALA A 47 3.51 -1.48 17.48
N VAL A 48 3.23 -0.22 17.78
CA VAL A 48 3.19 0.28 19.19
C VAL A 48 2.03 -0.35 19.96
N ILE A 49 0.82 -0.40 19.38
CA ILE A 49 -0.35 -1.02 20.02
C ILE A 49 -0.08 -2.51 20.29
N PHE A 50 0.47 -3.22 19.31
CA PHE A 50 0.77 -4.65 19.45
C PHE A 50 1.89 -4.93 20.45
N LEU A 51 2.93 -4.09 20.48
CA LEU A 51 3.96 -4.18 21.52
C LEU A 51 3.34 -4.08 22.92
N TYR A 52 2.47 -3.09 23.14
CA TYR A 52 1.84 -2.88 24.43
C TYR A 52 0.87 -4.00 24.83
N GLN A 53 0.08 -4.50 23.86
CA GLN A 53 -0.97 -5.48 24.13
C GLN A 53 -0.46 -6.93 24.18
N PHE A 54 0.50 -7.27 23.31
CA PHE A 54 0.93 -8.65 23.07
C PHE A 54 2.43 -8.86 23.28
N GLY A 55 3.25 -7.81 23.41
CA GLY A 55 4.71 -7.94 23.51
C GLY A 55 5.26 -8.75 22.32
N ASN A 56 6.03 -9.81 22.60
CA ASN A 56 6.54 -10.75 21.60
C ASN A 56 5.51 -11.78 21.12
N ALA A 57 4.24 -11.62 21.52
CA ALA A 57 3.14 -12.54 21.22
C ALA A 57 3.45 -14.02 21.56
N SER A 58 4.21 -14.25 22.63
CA SER A 58 4.61 -15.59 23.08
C SER A 58 3.38 -16.42 23.44
N GLY A 59 2.99 -17.33 22.53
CA GLY A 59 1.80 -18.18 22.68
C GLY A 59 0.65 -17.86 21.72
N ILE A 60 0.77 -16.80 20.91
CA ILE A 60 -0.17 -16.50 19.82
C ILE A 60 0.48 -16.89 18.48
N PRO A 61 -0.24 -17.60 17.59
CA PRO A 61 0.26 -17.87 16.25
C PRO A 61 0.56 -16.55 15.52
N TRP A 62 1.80 -16.39 15.06
CA TRP A 62 2.26 -15.23 14.28
C TRP A 62 1.34 -14.86 13.10
N PHE A 63 0.77 -15.85 12.40
CA PHE A 63 -0.17 -15.63 11.31
C PHE A 63 -1.46 -14.93 11.77
N SER A 64 -1.93 -15.18 13.00
CA SER A 64 -3.10 -14.51 13.55
C SER A 64 -2.85 -13.02 13.76
N VAL A 65 -1.63 -12.65 14.19
CA VAL A 65 -1.21 -11.25 14.33
C VAL A 65 -1.25 -10.56 12.96
N PHE A 66 -0.62 -11.16 11.95
CA PHE A 66 -0.61 -10.59 10.60
C PHE A 66 -2.00 -10.50 9.98
N LEU A 67 -2.84 -11.52 10.16
CA LEU A 67 -4.20 -11.52 9.63
C LEU A 67 -5.03 -10.41 10.29
N LEU A 68 -4.85 -10.18 11.60
CA LEU A 68 -5.52 -9.08 12.30
C LEU A 68 -5.04 -7.72 11.79
N VAL A 69 -3.72 -7.54 11.66
CA VAL A 69 -3.15 -6.31 11.07
C VAL A 69 -3.72 -6.07 9.67
N LEU A 70 -3.71 -7.10 8.81
CA LEU A 70 -4.22 -7.02 7.44
C LEU A 70 -5.71 -6.68 7.37
N LEU A 71 -6.53 -7.28 8.23
CA LEU A 71 -7.97 -6.96 8.26
C LEU A 71 -8.19 -5.51 8.70
N LEU A 72 -7.60 -5.09 9.83
CA LEU A 72 -7.84 -3.74 10.33
C LEU A 72 -7.21 -2.68 9.42
N SER A 73 -6.00 -2.90 8.90
CA SER A 73 -5.36 -1.97 7.97
C SER A 73 -6.22 -1.75 6.75
N TYR A 74 -6.78 -2.81 6.18
CA TYR A 74 -7.67 -2.70 5.02
C TYR A 74 -8.86 -1.78 5.29
N TYR A 75 -9.56 -1.96 6.41
CA TYR A 75 -10.70 -1.10 6.74
C TYR A 75 -10.28 0.34 7.04
N ILE A 76 -9.19 0.54 7.79
CA ILE A 76 -8.67 1.87 8.12
C ILE A 76 -8.23 2.59 6.85
N GLN A 77 -7.52 1.92 5.96
CA GLN A 77 -7.04 2.46 4.70
C GLN A 77 -8.19 2.76 3.75
N ARG A 78 -9.17 1.86 3.63
CA ARG A 78 -10.37 2.07 2.81
C ARG A 78 -11.16 3.31 3.21
N LEU A 79 -11.24 3.60 4.50
CA LEU A 79 -11.94 4.77 5.04
C LEU A 79 -11.05 6.02 5.13
N GLY A 80 -9.76 5.85 5.36
CA GLY A 80 -8.78 6.93 5.57
C GLY A 80 -8.22 7.51 4.27
N TYR A 81 -8.01 6.69 3.24
CA TYR A 81 -7.50 7.15 1.94
C TYR A 81 -8.34 8.27 1.31
N PRO A 82 -9.70 8.19 1.27
CA PRO A 82 -10.51 9.29 0.77
C PRO A 82 -10.30 10.60 1.53
N LEU A 83 -10.07 10.54 2.85
CA LEU A 83 -9.89 11.72 3.71
C LEU A 83 -8.59 12.46 3.38
N ILE A 84 -7.55 11.74 2.99
CA ILE A 84 -6.28 12.33 2.54
C ILE A 84 -6.26 12.60 1.03
N GLY A 85 -7.41 12.52 0.35
CA GLY A 85 -7.56 12.84 -1.07
C GLY A 85 -6.98 11.79 -2.01
N VAL A 86 -6.92 10.53 -1.60
CA VAL A 86 -6.56 9.38 -2.45
C VAL A 86 -7.84 8.78 -3.04
N ARG A 87 -7.85 8.51 -4.35
CA ARG A 87 -9.06 8.07 -5.06
C ARG A 87 -9.15 6.56 -5.06
N VAL A 88 -9.66 6.02 -3.95
CA VAL A 88 -9.83 4.58 -3.74
C VAL A 88 -10.73 3.91 -4.78
N LYS A 89 -11.61 4.67 -5.45
CA LYS A 89 -12.44 4.18 -6.56
C LYS A 89 -11.63 3.82 -7.81
N GLU A 90 -10.47 4.43 -7.98
CA GLU A 90 -9.55 4.20 -9.10
C GLU A 90 -8.52 3.12 -8.76
N PHE A 91 -8.55 2.54 -7.55
CA PHE A 91 -7.61 1.49 -7.17
C PHE A 91 -7.93 0.20 -7.92
N GLU A 92 -6.95 -0.26 -8.69
CA GLU A 92 -6.94 -1.64 -9.16
C GLU A 92 -6.62 -2.60 -8.00
N THR A 93 -6.93 -3.89 -8.18
CA THR A 93 -6.58 -4.94 -7.21
C THR A 93 -5.08 -4.95 -6.88
N LYS A 94 -4.23 -4.59 -7.84
CA LYS A 94 -2.77 -4.50 -7.65
C LYS A 94 -2.39 -3.39 -6.67
N ASP A 95 -3.03 -2.23 -6.77
CA ASP A 95 -2.79 -1.10 -5.86
C ASP A 95 -3.11 -1.47 -4.43
N TRP A 96 -4.23 -2.17 -4.22
CA TRP A 96 -4.61 -2.71 -2.93
C TRP A 96 -3.57 -3.69 -2.39
N LEU A 97 -3.11 -4.63 -3.20
CA LEU A 97 -2.06 -5.55 -2.79
C LEU A 97 -0.76 -4.83 -2.43
N TYR A 98 -0.39 -3.76 -3.14
CA TYR A 98 0.80 -2.97 -2.82
C TYR A 98 0.70 -2.28 -1.46
N VAL A 99 -0.42 -1.59 -1.18
CA VAL A 99 -0.58 -0.90 0.11
C VAL A 99 -0.67 -1.88 1.29
N GLU A 100 -1.36 -3.00 1.13
CA GLU A 100 -1.42 -4.02 2.19
C GLU A 100 -0.05 -4.68 2.40
N LEU A 101 0.65 -5.05 1.33
CA LEU A 101 1.97 -5.65 1.44
C LEU A 101 2.97 -4.70 2.13
N PHE A 102 2.95 -3.41 1.78
CA PHE A 102 3.76 -2.41 2.48
C PHE A 102 3.37 -2.29 3.95
N THR A 103 2.08 -2.33 4.26
CA THR A 103 1.61 -2.27 5.64
C THR A 103 2.17 -3.42 6.47
N ILE A 104 2.12 -4.64 5.94
CA ILE A 104 2.65 -5.84 6.60
C ILE A 104 4.17 -5.77 6.76
N ILE A 105 4.90 -5.38 5.71
CA ILE A 105 6.36 -5.26 5.76
C ILE A 105 6.78 -4.20 6.80
N TYR A 106 6.20 -3.00 6.74
CA TYR A 106 6.52 -1.94 7.69
C TYR A 106 6.15 -2.35 9.11
N PHE A 107 4.97 -2.95 9.31
CA PHE A 107 4.54 -3.42 10.62
C PHE A 107 5.54 -4.42 11.19
N TRP A 108 5.94 -5.42 10.39
CA TRP A 108 6.91 -6.42 10.82
C TRP A 108 8.25 -5.80 11.21
N VAL A 109 8.77 -4.89 10.37
CA VAL A 109 10.04 -4.20 10.65
C VAL A 109 9.94 -3.38 11.93
N PHE A 110 8.90 -2.55 12.09
CA PHE A 110 8.77 -1.72 13.29
C PHE A 110 8.53 -2.54 14.55
N TRP A 111 7.69 -3.59 14.49
CA TRP A 111 7.39 -4.42 15.65
C TRP A 111 8.62 -5.22 16.10
N THR A 112 9.38 -5.79 15.17
CA THR A 112 10.63 -6.49 15.50
C THR A 112 11.70 -5.56 16.05
N LEU A 113 11.84 -4.35 15.50
CA LEU A 113 12.75 -3.33 16.05
C LEU A 113 12.36 -2.91 17.47
N LEU A 114 11.06 -2.73 17.74
CA LEU A 114 10.56 -2.37 19.07
C LEU A 114 10.71 -3.51 20.09
N LEU A 115 10.68 -4.77 19.63
CA LEU A 115 10.89 -5.95 20.47
C LEU A 115 12.38 -6.21 20.75
N ASN A 116 13.27 -5.82 19.84
CA ASN A 116 14.72 -5.94 19.98
C ASN A 116 15.31 -4.78 20.84
N ASN A 117 14.61 -4.40 21.91
CA ASN A 117 15.03 -3.39 22.86
C ASN A 117 15.83 -3.98 24.03
#